data_AF-A0A1B0ZGF2-F1
#
_entry.id   AF-A0A1B0ZGF2-F1
#
_cell.length_a   1.000
_cell.length_b   1.000
_cell.length_c   1.000
_cell.angle_alpha   90.00
_cell.angle_beta   90.00
_cell.angle_gamma   90.00
#
_symmetry.space_group_name_H-M   'P 1'
#
loop_
_entity.id
_entity.type
_entity.pdbx_description
1 polymer ?
#
loop_
_entity_poly.entity_id
_entity_poly.type
_entity_poly.pdbx_seq_one_letter_code
_entity_poly.pdbx_strand_id
1 'polypeptide(L)'
;MTVALMPTVMNPRDVDYLERQIGGGLILANREQRRPVLALLKPEDFTTPASRALVGALLYAEEHELDANQVTIPDIATKAGYIRAKDRGRMGVFVSDLVTPESTLGPVALTYAYSLVEASSRRKAREHLERLSQAAETVPSDEWENALQATRDALSDLTERLERAATV
;
A
#
# COMPACT_ATOMS: atom_id res chain seq x y z
N MET A 1 3.59 28.33 -10.49
CA MET A 1 3.26 28.22 -9.05
C MET A 1 3.79 26.89 -8.56
N THR A 2 4.88 26.89 -7.80
CA THR A 2 5.41 25.69 -7.15
C THR A 2 4.67 25.50 -5.83
N VAL A 3 3.76 24.52 -5.78
CA VAL A 3 3.17 24.08 -4.52
C VAL A 3 4.26 23.33 -3.78
N ALA A 4 4.84 23.97 -2.76
CA ALA A 4 5.68 23.27 -1.80
C ALA A 4 4.78 22.31 -1.01
N LEU A 5 4.80 21.03 -1.36
CA LEU A 5 4.28 19.98 -0.50
C LEU A 5 5.17 19.95 0.75
N MET A 6 4.74 20.64 1.81
CA MET A 6 5.37 20.50 3.12
C MET A 6 5.30 19.02 3.52
N PRO A 7 6.41 18.41 3.96
CA PRO A 7 6.47 17.00 4.26
C PRO A 7 5.79 16.73 5.62
N THR A 8 4.46 16.77 5.69
CA THR A 8 3.73 16.46 6.92
C THR A 8 4.04 15.02 7.31
N VAL A 9 4.71 14.84 8.45
CA VAL A 9 4.81 13.53 9.08
C VAL A 9 3.38 13.13 9.43
N MET A 10 2.79 12.26 8.61
CA MET A 10 1.42 11.79 8.82
C MET A 10 1.35 11.07 10.16
N ASN A 11 0.37 11.44 11.00
CA ASN A 11 0.13 10.74 12.25
C ASN A 11 -0.30 9.29 11.92
N PRO A 12 0.14 8.26 12.65
CA PRO A 12 -0.35 6.89 12.46
C PRO A 12 -1.88 6.79 12.41
N ARG A 13 -2.60 7.63 13.16
CA ARG A 13 -4.08 7.72 13.11
C ARG A 13 -4.61 8.22 11.77
N ASP A 14 -3.87 9.12 11.11
CA ASP A 14 -4.22 9.63 9.79
C ASP A 14 -3.96 8.56 8.72
N VAL A 15 -2.89 7.75 8.88
CA VAL A 15 -2.61 6.62 7.99
C VAL A 15 -3.72 5.58 8.06
N ASP A 16 -4.12 5.15 9.26
CA ASP A 16 -5.23 4.19 9.44
C ASP A 16 -6.55 4.73 8.84
N TYR A 17 -6.81 6.02 9.00
CA TYR A 17 -7.97 6.66 8.38
C TYR A 17 -7.89 6.60 6.85
N LEU A 18 -6.77 6.98 6.25
CA LEU A 18 -6.57 6.96 4.80
C LEU A 18 -6.69 5.54 4.22
N GLU A 19 -6.09 4.55 4.90
CA GLU A 19 -6.21 3.14 4.50
C GLU A 19 -7.67 2.69 4.46
N ARG A 20 -8.48 3.10 5.45
CA ARG A 20 -9.91 2.79 5.49
C ARG A 20 -10.68 3.49 4.37
N GLN A 21 -10.42 4.78 4.16
CA GLN A 21 -11.09 5.59 3.14
C GLN A 21 -10.84 5.05 1.72
N ILE A 22 -9.58 4.71 1.43
CA ILE A 22 -9.19 4.11 0.14
C ILE A 22 -9.73 2.69 0.04
N GLY A 23 -9.59 1.88 1.10
CA GLY A 23 -10.05 0.50 1.12
C GLY A 23 -11.54 0.37 0.79
N GLY A 24 -12.38 1.14 1.48
CA GLY A 24 -13.82 1.22 1.21
C GLY A 24 -14.14 1.68 -0.20
N GLY A 25 -13.45 2.74 -0.66
CA GLY A 25 -13.59 3.24 -2.02
C GLY A 25 -13.30 2.17 -3.06
N LEU A 26 -12.14 1.53 -2.97
CA LEU A 26 -11.71 0.49 -3.92
C LEU A 26 -12.67 -0.70 -3.96
N ILE A 27 -13.26 -1.11 -2.82
CA ILE A 27 -14.26 -2.19 -2.79
C ILE A 27 -15.49 -1.83 -3.64
N LEU A 28 -15.92 -0.57 -3.60
CA LEU A 28 -17.09 -0.07 -4.31
C LEU A 28 -16.83 0.32 -5.78
N ALA A 29 -15.59 0.65 -6.12
CA ALA A 29 -15.24 1.05 -7.48
C ALA A 29 -15.33 -0.11 -8.46
N ASN A 30 -15.73 0.21 -9.70
CA ASN A 30 -15.55 -0.70 -10.81
C ASN A 30 -14.07 -0.81 -11.23
N ARG A 31 -13.77 -1.75 -12.13
CA ARG A 31 -12.40 -2.02 -12.62
C ARG A 31 -11.71 -0.77 -13.17
N GLU A 32 -12.40 0.03 -13.96
CA GLU A 32 -11.85 1.26 -14.57
C GLU A 32 -11.50 2.32 -13.53
N GLN A 33 -12.32 2.46 -12.49
CA GLN A 33 -12.09 3.40 -11.40
C GLN A 33 -10.98 2.95 -10.45
N ARG A 34 -10.83 1.65 -10.21
CA ARG A 34 -9.79 1.08 -9.34
C ARG A 34 -8.40 1.15 -9.97
N ARG A 35 -8.28 0.83 -11.25
CA ARG A 35 -7.01 0.71 -11.98
C ARG A 35 -6.00 1.84 -11.73
N PRO A 36 -6.35 3.13 -11.88
CA PRO A 36 -5.37 4.21 -11.69
C PRO A 36 -4.86 4.28 -10.24
N VAL A 37 -5.71 3.97 -9.26
CA VAL A 37 -5.31 3.95 -7.84
C VAL A 37 -4.44 2.74 -7.53
N LEU A 38 -4.82 1.55 -8.02
CA LEU A 38 -4.06 0.32 -7.83
C LEU A 38 -2.72 0.31 -8.58
N ALA A 39 -2.59 1.05 -9.69
CA ALA A 39 -1.32 1.22 -10.39
C ALA A 39 -0.24 1.89 -9.51
N LEU A 40 -0.65 2.62 -8.48
CA LEU A 40 0.25 3.33 -7.57
C LEU A 40 0.57 2.51 -6.31
N LEU A 41 -0.31 1.61 -5.89
CA LEU A 41 -0.26 0.97 -4.58
C LEU A 41 0.37 -0.42 -4.64
N LYS A 42 1.16 -0.77 -3.63
CA LYS A 42 1.61 -2.13 -3.33
C LYS A 42 1.06 -2.55 -1.96
N PRO A 43 0.86 -3.86 -1.69
CA PRO A 43 0.36 -4.33 -0.40
C PRO A 43 1.19 -3.80 0.79
N GLU A 44 2.51 -3.75 0.63
CA GLU A 44 3.47 -3.24 1.61
C GLU A 44 3.34 -1.75 1.99
N ASP A 45 2.56 -0.97 1.24
CA ASP A 45 2.32 0.43 1.59
C ASP A 45 1.39 0.58 2.79
N PHE A 46 0.51 -0.41 2.97
CA PHE A 46 -0.42 -0.47 4.08
C PHE A 46 0.26 -1.00 5.35
N THR A 47 -0.20 -0.56 6.50
CA THR A 47 0.32 -0.87 7.83
C THR A 47 -0.33 -2.13 8.40
N THR A 48 -1.65 -2.27 8.27
CA THR A 48 -2.38 -3.39 8.86
C THR A 48 -2.39 -4.61 7.95
N PRO A 49 -2.19 -5.85 8.46
CA PRO A 49 -2.21 -7.06 7.64
C PRO A 49 -3.51 -7.22 6.82
N ALA A 50 -4.65 -6.79 7.38
CA ALA A 50 -5.95 -6.87 6.69
C ALA A 50 -6.02 -5.92 5.49
N SER A 51 -5.54 -4.68 5.66
CA SER A 51 -5.42 -3.71 4.55
C SER A 51 -4.45 -4.21 3.46
N ARG A 52 -3.30 -4.80 3.85
CA ARG A 52 -2.35 -5.41 2.89
C ARG A 52 -3.02 -6.52 2.09
N ALA A 53 -3.77 -7.39 2.77
CA ALA A 53 -4.49 -8.48 2.14
C ALA A 53 -5.60 -8.00 1.20
N LEU A 54 -6.31 -6.93 1.56
CA LEU A 54 -7.32 -6.30 0.71
C LEU A 54 -6.70 -5.82 -0.60
N VAL A 55 -5.65 -4.99 -0.52
CA VAL A 55 -5.01 -4.44 -1.72
C VAL A 55 -4.32 -5.53 -2.54
N GLY A 56 -3.70 -6.51 -1.88
CA GLY A 56 -3.16 -7.69 -2.56
C GLY A 56 -4.23 -8.46 -3.33
N ALA A 57 -5.40 -8.70 -2.73
CA ALA A 57 -6.51 -9.36 -3.41
C ALA A 57 -7.02 -8.56 -4.60
N LEU A 58 -7.12 -7.24 -4.48
CA LEU A 58 -7.53 -6.36 -5.57
C LEU A 58 -6.53 -6.34 -6.73
N LEU A 59 -5.22 -6.26 -6.44
CA LEU A 59 -4.17 -6.35 -7.46
C LEU A 59 -4.20 -7.71 -8.18
N TYR A 60 -4.32 -8.80 -7.41
CA TYR A 60 -4.46 -10.14 -7.97
C TYR A 60 -5.69 -10.27 -8.86
N ALA A 61 -6.82 -9.68 -8.46
CA ALA A 61 -8.03 -9.65 -9.26
C ALA A 61 -7.86 -8.87 -10.57
N GLU A 62 -7.16 -7.73 -10.55
CA GLU A 62 -6.86 -6.96 -11.75
C GLU A 62 -5.97 -7.73 -12.74
N GLU A 63 -4.95 -8.43 -12.23
CA GLU A 63 -4.03 -9.26 -13.01
C GLU A 63 -4.73 -10.46 -13.66
N HIS A 64 -5.67 -11.08 -12.94
CA HIS A 64 -6.36 -12.31 -13.37
C HIS A 64 -7.77 -12.08 -13.92
N GLU A 65 -8.14 -10.81 -14.14
CA GLU A 65 -9.45 -10.40 -14.66
C GLU A 65 -10.65 -10.93 -13.86
N LEU A 66 -10.49 -11.00 -12.53
CA LEU A 66 -11.53 -11.47 -11.62
C LEU A 66 -12.43 -10.31 -11.19
N ASP A 67 -13.73 -10.58 -11.05
CA ASP A 67 -14.64 -9.63 -10.45
C ASP A 67 -14.40 -9.54 -8.93
N ALA A 68 -13.75 -8.46 -8.50
CA ALA A 68 -13.55 -8.14 -7.10
C ALA A 68 -14.66 -7.20 -6.61
N ASN A 69 -15.44 -7.70 -5.65
CA ASN A 69 -16.48 -6.98 -4.94
C ASN A 69 -16.49 -7.40 -3.46
N GLN A 70 -17.34 -6.78 -2.65
CA GLN A 70 -17.41 -7.02 -1.20
C GLN A 70 -17.53 -8.52 -0.82
N VAL A 71 -18.18 -9.33 -1.67
CA VAL A 71 -18.41 -10.76 -1.43
C VAL A 71 -17.24 -11.61 -1.89
N THR A 72 -16.62 -11.29 -3.04
CA THR A 72 -15.58 -12.14 -3.66
C THR A 72 -14.17 -11.86 -3.11
N ILE A 73 -13.92 -10.67 -2.57
CA ILE A 73 -12.58 -10.28 -2.07
C ILE A 73 -12.00 -11.26 -1.04
N PRO A 74 -12.73 -11.76 -0.02
CA PRO A 74 -12.18 -12.73 0.93
C PRO A 74 -11.72 -14.05 0.26
N ASP A 75 -12.44 -14.51 -0.77
CA ASP A 75 -12.08 -15.69 -1.53
C ASP A 75 -10.84 -15.44 -2.41
N ILE A 76 -10.78 -14.28 -3.06
CA ILE A 76 -9.63 -13.86 -3.85
C ILE A 76 -8.39 -13.73 -2.96
N ALA A 77 -8.50 -13.11 -1.78
CA ALA A 77 -7.41 -12.96 -0.82
C ALA A 77 -6.88 -14.32 -0.34
N THR A 78 -7.77 -15.30 -0.14
CA THR A 78 -7.41 -16.67 0.24
C THR A 78 -6.69 -17.37 -0.92
N LYS A 79 -7.24 -17.28 -2.14
CA LYS A 79 -6.67 -17.90 -3.35
C LYS A 79 -5.29 -17.34 -3.70
N ALA A 80 -5.10 -16.04 -3.53
CA ALA A 80 -3.84 -15.34 -3.75
C ALA A 80 -2.81 -15.55 -2.62
N GLY A 81 -3.18 -16.22 -1.52
CA GLY A 81 -2.28 -16.53 -0.41
C GLY A 81 -2.03 -15.39 0.56
N TYR A 82 -2.79 -14.28 0.48
CA TYR A 82 -2.65 -13.16 1.41
C TYR A 82 -3.25 -13.45 2.80
N ILE A 83 -4.22 -14.35 2.88
CA ILE A 83 -4.80 -14.83 4.13
C ILE A 83 -4.91 -16.35 4.14
N ARG A 84 -4.98 -16.93 5.34
CA ARG A 84 -5.27 -18.36 5.51
C ARG A 84 -6.77 -18.60 5.36
N ALA A 85 -7.15 -19.80 4.91
CA ALA A 85 -8.56 -20.18 4.75
C ALA A 85 -9.40 -19.98 6.02
N LYS A 86 -8.84 -20.22 7.22
CA LYS A 86 -9.52 -20.00 8.51
C LYS A 86 -9.83 -18.53 8.81
N ASP A 87 -9.10 -17.60 8.20
CA ASP A 87 -9.22 -16.16 8.42
C ASP A 87 -10.17 -15.50 7.38
N ARG A 88 -10.70 -16.28 6.42
CA ARG A 88 -11.65 -15.83 5.39
C ARG A 88 -12.85 -15.07 5.97
N GLY A 89 -13.46 -15.61 7.02
CA GLY A 89 -14.62 -14.96 7.67
C GLY A 89 -14.28 -13.61 8.29
N ARG A 90 -13.10 -13.51 8.93
CA ARG A 90 -12.60 -12.25 9.51
C ARG A 90 -12.32 -11.21 8.44
N MET A 91 -11.76 -11.64 7.30
CA MET A 91 -11.58 -10.77 6.15
C MET A 91 -12.92 -10.26 5.60
N GLY A 92 -13.94 -11.10 5.53
CA GLY A 92 -15.29 -10.68 5.11
C GLY A 92 -15.91 -9.61 6.02
N VAL A 93 -15.73 -9.73 7.33
CA VAL A 93 -16.15 -8.68 8.30
C VAL A 93 -15.37 -7.40 8.06
N PHE A 94 -14.03 -7.48 7.99
CA PHE A 94 -13.18 -6.31 7.73
C PHE A 94 -13.57 -5.58 6.44
N VAL A 95 -13.76 -6.30 5.33
CA VAL A 95 -14.19 -5.73 4.05
C VAL A 95 -15.55 -5.04 4.18
N SER A 96 -16.47 -5.60 4.96
CA SER A 96 -17.79 -5.00 5.18
C SER A 96 -17.72 -3.74 6.04
N ASP A 97 -16.87 -3.71 7.06
CA ASP A 97 -16.67 -2.56 7.94
C ASP A 97 -16.02 -1.36 7.22
N LEU A 98 -15.30 -1.62 6.12
CA LEU A 98 -14.66 -0.59 5.30
C LEU A 98 -15.64 0.14 4.38
N VAL A 99 -16.75 -0.50 4.01
CA VAL A 99 -17.74 0.09 3.10
C VAL A 99 -18.62 1.06 3.89
N THR A 100 -18.17 2.31 4.01
CA THR A 100 -18.91 3.40 4.68
C THR A 100 -19.27 4.52 3.70
N PRO A 101 -20.24 5.40 4.02
CA PRO A 101 -20.59 6.54 3.17
C PRO A 101 -19.43 7.52 2.90
N GLU A 102 -18.42 7.54 3.77
CA GLU A 102 -17.23 8.39 3.64
C GLU A 102 -16.23 7.83 2.60
N SER A 103 -16.36 6.55 2.22
CA SER A 103 -15.49 5.87 1.26
C SER A 103 -15.22 6.72 0.02
N THR A 104 -13.95 6.93 -0.28
CA THR A 104 -13.54 7.94 -1.24
C THR A 104 -13.13 7.32 -2.58
N LEU A 105 -13.58 7.91 -3.69
CA LEU A 105 -13.25 7.50 -5.06
C LEU A 105 -12.78 8.67 -5.93
N GLY A 106 -12.23 8.33 -7.10
CA GLY A 106 -11.80 9.32 -8.09
C GLY A 106 -10.56 10.11 -7.64
N PRO A 107 -10.47 11.42 -7.97
CA PRO A 107 -9.27 12.21 -7.72
C PRO A 107 -8.82 12.25 -6.25
N VAL A 108 -9.76 12.23 -5.31
CA VAL A 108 -9.42 12.27 -3.88
C VAL A 108 -8.79 10.94 -3.41
N ALA A 109 -9.23 9.81 -3.96
CA ALA A 109 -8.62 8.50 -3.68
C ALA A 109 -7.18 8.43 -4.20
N LEU A 110 -6.88 9.06 -5.34
CA LEU A 110 -5.52 9.20 -5.85
C LEU A 110 -4.64 10.04 -4.91
N THR A 111 -5.13 11.19 -4.44
CA THR A 111 -4.41 12.01 -3.44
C THR A 111 -4.09 11.22 -2.17
N TYR A 112 -5.04 10.43 -1.68
CA TYR A 112 -4.80 9.57 -0.52
C TYR A 112 -3.81 8.44 -0.83
N ALA A 113 -3.86 7.86 -2.03
CA ALA A 113 -2.93 6.82 -2.43
C ALA A 113 -1.49 7.37 -2.48
N TYR A 114 -1.30 8.59 -2.98
CA TYR A 114 -0.02 9.29 -2.92
C TYR A 114 0.46 9.49 -1.49
N SER A 115 -0.44 9.92 -0.61
CA SER A 115 -0.15 10.10 0.82
C SER A 115 0.31 8.78 1.47
N LEU A 116 -0.34 7.65 1.14
CA LEU A 116 0.09 6.32 1.63
C LEU A 116 1.44 5.89 1.07
N VAL A 117 1.69 6.09 -0.23
CA VAL A 117 2.98 5.78 -0.86
C VAL A 117 4.10 6.60 -0.23
N GLU A 118 3.88 7.89 0.00
CA GLU A 118 4.85 8.76 0.67
C GLU A 118 5.14 8.31 2.10
N ALA A 119 4.09 8.03 2.89
CA ALA A 119 4.22 7.54 4.26
C ALA A 119 4.96 6.19 4.33
N SER A 120 4.61 5.26 3.44
CA SER A 120 5.28 3.96 3.26
C SER A 120 6.76 4.13 2.89
N SER A 121 7.06 5.03 1.95
CA SER A 121 8.41 5.32 1.49
C SER A 121 9.29 5.81 2.63
N ARG A 122 8.80 6.75 3.43
CA ARG A 122 9.52 7.25 4.61
C ARG A 122 9.74 6.16 5.65
N ARG A 123 8.72 5.32 5.90
CA ARG A 123 8.83 4.18 6.82
C ARG A 123 9.92 3.21 6.38
N LYS A 124 9.91 2.81 5.10
CA LYS A 124 10.93 1.90 4.55
C LYS A 124 12.32 2.54 4.59
N ALA A 125 12.47 3.80 4.19
CA ALA A 125 13.75 4.50 4.25
C ALA A 125 14.32 4.50 5.67
N ARG A 126 13.47 4.75 6.69
CA ARG A 126 13.88 4.68 8.09
C ARG A 126 14.28 3.26 8.51
N GLU A 127 13.49 2.24 8.15
CA GLU A 127 13.84 0.84 8.44
C GLU A 127 15.17 0.44 7.79
N HIS A 128 15.43 0.88 6.56
CA HIS A 128 16.70 0.64 5.87
C HIS A 128 17.87 1.34 6.58
N LEU A 129 17.71 2.60 6.98
CA LEU A 129 18.74 3.32 7.75
C LEU A 129 19.01 2.67 9.10
N GLU A 130 17.97 2.21 9.80
CA GLU A 130 18.09 1.50 11.08
C GLU A 130 18.82 0.16 10.90
N ARG A 131 18.48 -0.61 9.84
CA ARG A 131 19.20 -1.86 9.49
C ARG A 131 20.66 -1.59 9.14
N LEU A 132 20.95 -0.54 8.38
CA LEU A 132 22.33 -0.15 8.03
C LEU A 132 23.12 0.27 9.28
N SER A 133 22.51 1.02 10.21
CA SER A 133 23.12 1.38 11.48
C SER A 133 23.45 0.15 12.32
N GLN A 134 22.52 -0.80 12.44
CA GLN A 134 22.74 -2.06 13.16
C GLN A 134 23.81 -2.92 12.48
N ALA A 135 23.78 -3.02 11.15
CA ALA A 135 24.78 -3.77 10.39
C ALA A 135 26.17 -3.15 10.55
N ALA A 136 26.27 -1.83 10.60
CA ALA A 136 27.53 -1.13 10.79
C ALA A 136 28.19 -1.43 12.15
N GLU A 137 27.38 -1.73 13.16
CA GLU A 137 27.86 -2.09 14.50
C GLU A 137 28.26 -3.58 14.60
N THR A 138 27.84 -4.44 13.66
CA THR A 138 27.83 -5.89 13.86
C THR A 138 28.43 -6.73 12.73
N VAL A 139 28.57 -6.20 11.51
CA VAL A 139 28.83 -7.01 10.30
C VAL A 139 30.20 -6.71 9.67
N PRO A 140 30.97 -7.74 9.25
CA PRO A 140 32.20 -7.57 8.47
C PRO A 140 31.96 -6.78 7.17
N SER A 141 32.99 -6.07 6.71
CA SER A 141 32.95 -5.15 5.55
C SER A 141 32.36 -5.74 4.26
N ASP A 142 32.36 -7.06 4.11
CA ASP A 142 32.10 -7.77 2.86
C ASP A 142 30.59 -7.91 2.57
N GLU A 143 29.73 -7.83 3.60
CA GLU A 143 28.27 -7.90 3.44
C GLU A 143 27.61 -6.51 3.29
N TRP A 144 28.39 -5.44 3.46
CA TRP A 144 27.91 -4.05 3.34
C TRP A 144 27.44 -3.71 1.93
N GLU A 145 28.13 -4.21 0.92
CA GLU A 145 27.83 -3.89 -0.48
C GLU A 145 26.45 -4.42 -0.89
N ASN A 146 26.08 -5.61 -0.42
CA ASN A 146 24.75 -6.20 -0.64
C ASN A 146 23.64 -5.41 0.08
N ALA A 147 23.87 -5.01 1.33
CA ALA A 147 22.89 -4.24 2.11
C ALA A 147 22.67 -2.83 1.53
N LEU A 148 23.73 -2.19 1.05
CA LEU A 148 23.67 -0.90 0.37
C LEU A 148 22.97 -1.00 -0.99
N GLN A 149 23.25 -2.04 -1.77
CA GLN A 149 22.60 -2.25 -3.07
C GLN A 149 21.10 -2.49 -2.92
N ALA A 150 20.68 -3.36 -1.99
CA ALA A 150 19.26 -3.61 -1.72
C ALA A 150 18.52 -2.33 -1.26
N THR A 151 19.20 -1.49 -0.46
CA THR A 151 18.64 -0.21 -0.03
C THR A 151 18.53 0.77 -1.19
N ARG A 152 19.53 0.82 -2.08
CA ARG A 152 19.51 1.65 -3.29
C ARG A 152 18.37 1.28 -4.22
N ASP A 153 18.18 -0.02 -4.49
CA ASP A 153 17.14 -0.50 -5.38
C ASP A 153 15.74 -0.21 -4.82
N ALA A 154 15.57 -0.38 -3.50
CA ALA A 154 14.34 -0.02 -2.81
C ALA A 154 14.05 1.49 -2.90
N LEU A 155 15.06 2.35 -2.70
CA LEU A 155 14.90 3.80 -2.84
C LEU A 155 14.61 4.22 -4.29
N SER A 156 15.22 3.57 -5.29
CA SER A 156 14.98 3.83 -6.71
C SER A 156 13.54 3.50 -7.12
N ASP A 157 13.01 2.33 -6.71
CA ASP A 157 11.60 1.96 -6.95
C ASP A 157 10.64 2.99 -6.31
N LEU A 158 10.96 3.48 -5.11
CA LEU A 158 10.15 4.51 -4.44
C LEU A 158 10.18 5.83 -5.21
N THR A 159 11.35 6.28 -5.68
CA THR A 159 11.48 7.50 -6.49
C THR A 159 10.68 7.39 -7.79
N GLU A 160 10.81 6.28 -8.54
CA GLU A 160 10.07 6.10 -9.79
C GLU A 160 8.55 6.10 -9.60
N ARG A 161 8.06 5.56 -8.48
CA ARG A 161 6.63 5.55 -8.15
C ARG A 161 6.14 6.94 -7.79
N LEU A 162 6.94 7.73 -7.07
CA LEU A 162 6.65 9.12 -6.73
C LEU A 162 6.74 10.06 -7.95
N GLU A 163 7.64 9.80 -8.90
CA GLU A 163 7.74 10.56 -10.15
C GLU A 163 6.55 10.30 -11.06
N ARG A 164 6.15 9.03 -11.23
CA ARG A 164 4.93 8.67 -11.97
C ARG A 164 3.69 9.33 -11.35
N ALA A 165 3.63 9.33 -10.02
CA ALA A 165 2.59 10.01 -9.26
C ALA A 165 2.53 11.52 -9.52
N ALA A 166 3.67 12.20 -9.68
CA ALA A 166 3.73 13.63 -9.92
C ALA A 166 3.36 14.05 -11.36
N THR A 167 3.30 13.11 -12.30
CA THR A 167 3.00 13.36 -13.72
C THR A 167 1.53 13.15 -14.13
N VAL A 168 0.67 12.70 -13.21
CA VAL A 168 -0.78 12.46 -13.43
C VAL A 168 -1.59 13.56 -12.75
#